data_AF-A0A431VGP5-F1
#
_entry.id   AF-A0A431VGP5-F1
#
_cell.length_a   1.000
_cell.length_b   1.000
_cell.length_c   1.000
_cell.angle_alpha   90.00
_cell.angle_beta   90.00
_cell.angle_gamma   90.00
#
_symmetry.space_group_name_H-M   'P 1'
#
loop_
_entity.id
_entity.type
_entity.pdbx_description
1 polymer ?
#
loop_
_entity_poly.entity_id
_entity_poly.type
_entity_poly.pdbx_seq_one_letter_code
_entity_poly.pdbx_strand_id
1 'polypeptide(L)'
;MHRPAAHIDDDATLCSIEILAEAVEMAFVPGILELRTLRDALQDALRSNSPDAIRLAYSAFSRVDRDFRQRISHHALSLANIRRQSAGPIRQSARR
;
A
#
# COMPACT_ATOMS: atom_id res chain seq x y z
N MET A 1 5.14 -19.38 24.25
CA MET A 1 4.79 -17.94 24.22
C MET A 1 4.57 -17.54 22.76
N HIS A 2 3.34 -17.71 22.26
CA HIS A 2 2.99 -17.36 20.89
C HIS A 2 2.61 -15.87 20.89
N ARG A 3 3.50 -15.02 20.38
CA ARG A 3 3.18 -13.61 20.12
C ARG A 3 1.99 -13.61 19.18
N PRO A 4 0.84 -13.00 19.50
CA PRO A 4 -0.24 -12.92 18.54
C PRO A 4 0.31 -12.13 17.37
N ALA A 5 0.50 -12.79 16.22
CA ALA A 5 0.63 -12.09 14.97
C ALA A 5 -0.60 -11.18 14.93
N ALA A 6 -0.36 -9.87 14.94
CA ALA A 6 -1.43 -8.91 14.72
C ALA A 6 -2.19 -9.45 13.51
N HIS A 7 -3.48 -9.76 13.69
CA HIS A 7 -4.34 -10.19 12.61
C HIS A 7 -4.50 -8.95 11.76
N ILE A 8 -3.48 -8.72 10.94
CA ILE A 8 -3.52 -7.81 9.84
C ILE A 8 -4.71 -8.31 9.03
N ASP A 9 -5.74 -7.49 8.97
CA ASP A 9 -6.88 -7.74 8.10
C ASP A 9 -6.29 -7.80 6.68
N ASP A 10 -6.18 -9.02 6.15
CA ASP A 10 -5.49 -9.29 4.89
C ASP A 10 -6.12 -8.46 3.77
N ASP A 11 -7.43 -8.24 3.82
CA ASP A 11 -8.16 -7.39 2.88
C ASP A 11 -7.78 -5.90 3.05
N ALA A 12 -7.71 -5.41 4.29
CA ALA A 12 -7.27 -4.03 4.54
C ALA A 12 -5.81 -3.78 4.10
N THR A 13 -4.97 -4.79 4.22
CA THR A 13 -3.56 -4.71 3.83
C THR A 13 -3.37 -4.81 2.34
N LEU A 14 -4.06 -5.71 1.67
CA LEU A 14 -4.11 -5.77 0.22
C LEU A 14 -4.62 -4.45 -0.35
N CYS A 15 -5.72 -3.90 0.18
CA CYS A 15 -6.23 -2.59 -0.21
C CYS A 15 -5.19 -1.48 -0.03
N SER A 16 -4.44 -1.50 1.08
CA SER A 16 -3.35 -0.54 1.33
C SER A 16 -2.20 -0.69 0.33
N ILE A 17 -1.83 -1.91 -0.04
CA ILE A 17 -0.79 -2.22 -1.03
C ILE A 17 -1.25 -1.78 -2.43
N GLU A 18 -2.51 -2.00 -2.80
CA GLU A 18 -3.07 -1.54 -4.07
C GLU A 18 -3.00 -0.01 -4.19
N ILE A 19 -3.46 0.70 -3.16
CA ILE A 19 -3.39 2.17 -3.11
C ILE A 19 -1.94 2.64 -3.26
N LEU A 20 -1.01 1.96 -2.58
CA LEU A 20 0.40 2.31 -2.64
C LEU A 20 1.00 2.02 -4.01
N ALA A 21 0.65 0.91 -4.66
CA ALA A 21 1.07 0.57 -6.02
C ALA A 21 0.61 1.63 -7.02
N GLU A 22 -0.66 2.01 -6.97
CA GLU A 22 -1.21 3.08 -7.81
C GLU A 22 -0.51 4.43 -7.56
N ALA A 23 -0.27 4.77 -6.30
CA ALA A 23 0.44 6.00 -5.95
C ALA A 23 1.89 6.03 -6.46
N VAL A 24 2.56 4.88 -6.48
CA VAL A 24 3.92 4.75 -7.04
C VAL A 24 3.90 4.94 -8.54
N GLU A 25 2.93 4.38 -9.27
CA GLU A 25 2.80 4.60 -10.71
C GLU A 25 2.57 6.08 -11.04
N MET A 26 1.76 6.79 -10.26
CA MET A 26 1.53 8.23 -10.44
C MET A 26 2.78 9.08 -10.19
N ALA A 27 3.66 8.64 -9.28
CA ALA A 27 4.90 9.32 -8.95
C ALA A 27 6.11 8.80 -9.76
N PHE A 28 5.91 7.80 -10.62
CA PHE A 28 6.99 7.06 -11.26
C PHE A 28 7.83 7.95 -12.17
N VAL A 29 9.15 7.88 -12.00
CA VAL A 29 10.12 8.56 -12.86
C VAL A 29 10.98 7.50 -13.54
N PRO A 30 10.96 7.41 -14.89
CA PRO A 30 11.82 6.49 -15.61
C PRO A 30 13.30 6.71 -15.27
N GLY A 31 14.03 5.62 -15.04
CA GLY A 31 15.47 5.65 -14.74
C GLY A 31 15.83 5.62 -13.25
N ILE A 32 14.86 5.74 -12.34
CA ILE A 32 15.11 5.60 -10.89
C ILE A 32 14.93 4.15 -10.48
N LEU A 33 16.05 3.50 -10.10
CA LEU A 33 16.09 2.08 -9.78
C LEU A 33 15.22 1.76 -8.55
N GLU A 34 15.28 2.58 -7.51
CA GLU A 34 14.55 2.39 -6.26
C GLU A 34 13.03 2.42 -6.48
N LEU A 35 12.54 3.30 -7.37
CA LEU A 35 11.13 3.35 -7.73
C LEU A 35 10.70 2.13 -8.54
N ARG A 36 11.56 1.67 -9.46
CA ARG A 36 11.32 0.42 -10.19
C ARG A 36 11.28 -0.78 -9.23
N THR A 37 12.24 -0.89 -8.31
CA THR A 37 12.28 -1.97 -7.31
C THR A 37 11.06 -1.92 -6.40
N LEU A 38 10.64 -0.74 -5.95
CA LEU A 38 9.42 -0.57 -5.15
C LEU A 38 8.18 -1.04 -5.91
N ARG A 39 8.01 -0.60 -7.17
CA ARG A 39 6.89 -1.01 -8.01
C ARG A 39 6.87 -2.53 -8.20
N ASP A 40 7.99 -3.12 -8.57
CA ASP A 40 8.08 -4.54 -8.85
C ASP A 40 7.78 -5.36 -7.56
N ALA A 41 8.25 -4.90 -6.39
CA ALA A 41 7.94 -5.53 -5.09
C ALA A 41 6.47 -5.38 -4.69
N LEU A 42 5.83 -4.24 -4.96
CA LEU A 42 4.40 -4.04 -4.70
C LEU A 42 3.54 -4.93 -5.60
N GLN A 43 3.90 -5.04 -6.88
CA GLN A 43 3.22 -5.94 -7.82
C GLN A 43 3.35 -7.41 -7.42
N ASP A 44 4.53 -7.82 -6.93
CA ASP A 44 4.75 -9.17 -6.42
C ASP A 44 3.93 -9.44 -5.14
N ALA A 45 3.85 -8.47 -4.23
CA ALA A 45 3.00 -8.57 -3.04
C ALA A 45 1.51 -8.73 -3.40
N LEU A 46 1.02 -7.99 -4.40
CA LEU A 46 -0.37 -8.11 -4.88
C LEU A 46 -0.65 -9.46 -5.54
N ARG A 47 0.30 -10.01 -6.30
CA ARG A 47 0.12 -11.29 -6.99
C ARG A 47 0.23 -12.50 -6.07
N SER A 48 1.21 -12.48 -5.17
CA SER A 48 1.52 -13.62 -4.31
C SER A 48 0.70 -13.63 -3.02
N ASN A 49 0.24 -12.46 -2.57
CA ASN A 49 -0.35 -12.25 -1.25
C ASN A 49 0.52 -12.85 -0.11
N SER A 50 1.84 -12.88 -0.32
CA SER A 50 2.77 -13.49 0.62
C SER A 50 3.21 -12.47 1.68
N PRO A 51 3.18 -12.81 2.98
CA PRO A 51 3.71 -11.95 4.04
C PRO A 51 5.17 -11.51 3.80
N ASP A 52 5.97 -12.36 3.18
CA ASP A 52 7.36 -12.04 2.85
C ASP A 52 7.45 -11.02 1.71
N ALA A 53 6.57 -11.11 0.71
CA ALA A 53 6.49 -10.13 -0.37
C ALA A 53 6.00 -8.77 0.17
N ILE A 54 5.05 -8.75 1.10
CA ILE A 54 4.57 -7.54 1.77
C ILE A 54 5.72 -6.88 2.56
N ARG A 55 6.48 -7.66 3.32
CA ARG A 55 7.67 -7.17 4.05
C ARG A 55 8.73 -6.62 3.10
N LEU A 56 8.95 -7.29 1.96
CA LEU A 56 9.89 -6.84 0.95
C LEU A 56 9.46 -5.48 0.36
N ALA A 57 8.19 -5.33 0.02
CA ALA A 57 7.64 -4.07 -0.49
C ALA A 57 7.80 -2.94 0.53
N TYR A 58 7.55 -3.19 1.81
CA TYR A 58 7.78 -2.21 2.87
C TYR A 58 9.26 -1.82 3.02
N SER A 59 10.16 -2.80 2.94
CA SER A 59 11.61 -2.54 2.95
C SER A 59 12.05 -1.74 1.73
N ALA A 60 11.48 -2.01 0.55
CA ALA A 60 11.78 -1.26 -0.67
C ALA A 60 11.32 0.19 -0.54
N PHE A 61 10.09 0.40 -0.02
CA PHE A 61 9.56 1.75 0.21
C PHE A 61 10.47 2.56 1.13
N SER A 62 10.97 1.95 2.21
CA SER A 62 11.85 2.62 3.17
C SER A 62 13.18 3.08 2.58
N ARG A 63 13.63 2.48 1.47
CA ARG A 63 14.87 2.84 0.76
C ARG A 63 14.68 3.94 -0.28
N VAL A 64 13.44 4.24 -0.67
CA VAL A 64 13.14 5.33 -1.59
C VAL A 64 13.51 6.66 -0.94
N ASP A 65 14.06 7.56 -1.74
CA ASP A 65 14.41 8.91 -1.29
C ASP A 65 13.20 9.63 -0.65
N ARG A 66 13.51 10.52 0.30
CA ARG A 66 12.50 11.21 1.12
C ARG A 66 11.51 12.00 0.27
N ASP A 67 11.96 12.70 -0.78
CA ASP A 67 11.07 13.52 -1.60
C ASP A 67 10.07 12.67 -2.39
N PHE A 68 10.53 11.55 -2.95
CA PHE A 68 9.64 10.59 -3.61
C PHE A 68 8.67 9.94 -2.62
N ARG A 69 9.13 9.55 -1.42
CA ARG A 69 8.23 9.02 -0.39
C ARG A 69 7.13 9.99 0.00
N GLN A 70 7.44 11.29 0.12
CA GLN A 70 6.43 12.31 0.41
C GLN A 70 5.40 12.41 -0.71
N ARG A 71 5.83 12.45 -1.98
CA ARG A 71 4.93 12.47 -3.14
C ARG A 71 4.06 11.22 -3.22
N ILE A 72 4.65 10.04 -3.07
CA ILE A 72 3.92 8.75 -3.06
C ILE A 72 2.89 8.74 -1.92
N SER A 73 3.28 9.18 -0.72
CA SER A 73 2.36 9.22 0.43
C SER A 73 1.19 10.19 0.19
N HIS A 74 1.47 11.34 -0.45
CA HIS A 74 0.43 12.29 -0.82
C HIS A 74 -0.57 11.70 -1.82
N HIS A 75 -0.09 11.04 -2.87
CA HIS A 75 -0.96 10.35 -3.84
C HIS A 75 -1.76 9.22 -3.18
N ALA A 76 -1.13 8.40 -2.35
CA ALA A 76 -1.78 7.31 -1.63
C ALA A 76 -2.91 7.83 -0.72
N LEU A 77 -2.67 8.92 0.01
CA LEU A 77 -3.69 9.54 0.86
C LEU A 77 -4.86 10.10 0.04
N SER A 78 -4.57 10.72 -1.09
CA SER A 78 -5.61 11.23 -2.00
C SER A 78 -6.48 10.09 -2.54
N LEU A 79 -5.86 9.01 -3.02
CA LEU A 79 -6.54 7.80 -3.49
C LEU A 79 -7.39 7.15 -2.38
N ALA A 80 -6.85 7.01 -1.17
CA ALA A 80 -7.58 6.48 -0.03
C ALA A 80 -8.83 7.32 0.32
N ASN A 81 -8.71 8.65 0.25
CA ASN A 81 -9.84 9.55 0.47
C ASN A 81 -10.90 9.42 -0.62
N ILE A 82 -10.50 9.30 -1.90
CA ILE A 82 -11.43 9.07 -3.00
C ILE A 82 -12.16 7.73 -2.82
N ARG A 83 -11.43 6.65 -2.54
CA ARG A 83 -12.02 5.31 -2.29
C ARG A 83 -12.99 5.33 -1.11
N ARG A 84 -12.65 6.03 -0.03
CA ARG A 84 -13.55 6.21 1.13
C ARG A 84 -14.84 6.94 0.76
N GLN A 85 -14.75 7.99 -0.05
CA GLN A 85 -15.92 8.75 -0.50
C GLN A 85 -16.81 7.91 -1.43
N SER A 86 -16.20 7.15 -2.34
CA SER A 86 -16.89 6.27 -3.29
C SER A 86 -17.51 5.03 -2.64
N ALA A 87 -16.93 4.51 -1.56
CA ALA A 87 -17.49 3.40 -0.77
C ALA A 87 -18.77 3.80 0.00
N GLY A 88 -19.14 5.09 0.00
CA GLY A 88 -20.26 5.63 0.74
C GLY A 88 -20.04 5.59 2.27
N PRO A 89 -20.88 6.27 3.07
CA PRO A 89 -20.87 6.06 4.51
C PRO A 89 -21.15 4.58 4.74
N ILE A 90 -20.18 3.87 5.32
CA ILE A 90 -20.38 2.54 5.89
C ILE A 90 -21.66 2.66 6.70
N ARG A 91 -22.75 2.02 6.24
CA ARG A 91 -23.94 1.89 7.06
C ARG A 91 -23.46 1.12 8.28
N GLN A 92 -23.22 1.82 9.39
CA GLN A 92 -23.34 1.27 10.72
C GLN A 92 -24.79 0.79 10.83
N SER A 93 -25.11 -0.37 10.24
CA SER A 93 -26.29 -1.12 10.59
C SER A 93 -26.07 -1.62 12.00
N ALA A 94 -26.54 -0.77 12.92
CA ALA A 94 -26.81 -1.04 14.30
C ALA A 94 -27.18 -2.51 14.54
N ARG A 95 -26.36 -3.21 15.33
CA ARG A 95 -26.90 -4.25 16.21
C ARG A 95 -27.49 -3.52 17.41
N ARG A 96 -28.82 -3.38 17.41
CA ARG A 96 -29.64 -3.25 18.61
C ARG A 96 -30.56 -4.46 18.65
#